data_AF-A0AAD2GZY7-F1
#
_entry.id   AF-A0AAD2GZY7-F1
#
_cell.length_a   1.000
_cell.length_b   1.000
_cell.length_c   1.000
_cell.angle_alpha   90.00
_cell.angle_beta   90.00
_cell.angle_gamma   90.00
#
_symmetry.space_group_name_H-M   'P 1'
#
loop_
_entity.id
_entity.type
_entity.pdbx_description
1 polymer ?
#
loop_
_entity_poly.entity_id
_entity_poly.type
_entity_poly.pdbx_seq_one_letter_code
_entity_poly.pdbx_strand_id
1 'polypeptide(L)'
;FAREHEATHDLLFGLQDSLYAAGARLFLYIDVPPIARTPTGAKALANDPSMPAAYYNWNISLRRRIEAFANEHRDARIFTFSSFDCFSRLLDTYADHGFVEEDLYKAGGAIWKDHLHPRSAVHKIFARDLVQFLRSQQ
;
A
#
# COMPACT_ATOMS: atom_id res chain seq x y z
N PHE A 1 7.11 -13.30 -9.09
CA PHE A 1 5.85 -12.52 -8.94
C PHE A 1 5.32 -12.17 -10.33
N ALA A 2 4.01 -12.02 -10.51
CA ALA A 2 3.42 -11.61 -11.78
C ALA A 2 3.98 -10.24 -12.20
N ARG A 3 4.36 -10.10 -13.48
CA ARG A 3 4.92 -8.86 -14.03
C ARG A 3 3.86 -7.95 -14.64
N GLU A 4 2.71 -8.53 -14.96
CA GLU A 4 1.53 -7.88 -15.51
C GLU A 4 0.37 -8.06 -14.54
N HIS A 5 -0.44 -7.01 -14.40
CA HIS A 5 -1.50 -6.93 -13.40
C HIS A 5 -2.85 -6.58 -14.00
N GLU A 6 -2.95 -6.60 -15.33
CA GLU A 6 -4.11 -6.10 -16.08
C GLU A 6 -5.40 -6.79 -15.66
N ALA A 7 -5.46 -8.13 -15.73
CA ALA A 7 -6.65 -8.89 -15.33
C ALA A 7 -7.05 -8.65 -13.87
N THR A 8 -6.09 -8.46 -12.96
CA THR A 8 -6.38 -8.16 -11.55
C THR A 8 -6.92 -6.74 -11.39
N HIS A 9 -6.40 -5.78 -12.16
CA HIS A 9 -6.95 -4.42 -12.19
C HIS A 9 -8.33 -4.38 -12.85
N ASP A 10 -8.57 -5.13 -13.93
CA ASP A 10 -9.89 -5.25 -14.55
C ASP A 10 -10.92 -5.76 -13.54
N LEU A 11 -10.57 -6.82 -12.81
CA LEU A 11 -11.42 -7.34 -11.75
C LEU A 11 -11.64 -6.31 -10.63
N LEU A 12 -10.58 -5.67 -10.15
CA LEU A 12 -10.69 -4.67 -9.09
C LEU A 12 -11.63 -3.53 -9.49
N PHE A 13 -11.44 -2.94 -10.67
CA PHE A 13 -12.20 -1.77 -11.11
C PHE A 13 -13.63 -2.14 -11.53
N GLY A 14 -13.86 -3.31 -12.12
CA GLY A 14 -15.23 -3.80 -12.33
C GLY A 14 -16.02 -3.97 -11.03
N LEU A 15 -15.35 -4.36 -9.94
CA LEU A 15 -15.97 -4.36 -8.60
C LEU A 15 -16.21 -2.94 -8.06
N GLN A 16 -15.33 -1.98 -8.35
CA GLN A 16 -15.55 -0.59 -7.96
C GLN A 16 -16.70 0.05 -8.73
N ASP A 17 -16.84 -0.24 -10.03
CA ASP A 17 -17.98 0.17 -10.85
C ASP A 17 -19.28 -0.40 -10.30
N SER A 18 -19.25 -1.65 -9.83
CA SER A 18 -20.41 -2.28 -9.18
C SER A 18 -20.81 -1.54 -7.89
N LEU A 19 -19.83 -1.13 -7.07
CA LEU A 19 -20.09 -0.32 -5.87
C LEU A 19 -20.62 1.08 -6.25
N TYR A 20 -20.05 1.70 -7.27
CA TYR A 20 -20.51 2.99 -7.77
C TYR A 20 -21.95 2.93 -8.29
N ALA A 21 -22.29 1.90 -9.08
CA ALA A 21 -23.64 1.64 -9.56
C ALA A 21 -24.64 1.39 -8.40
N ALA A 22 -24.16 0.80 -7.30
CA ALA A 22 -24.93 0.63 -6.07
C ALA A 22 -25.04 1.91 -5.20
N GLY A 23 -24.44 3.03 -5.62
CA GLY A 23 -24.57 4.34 -4.98
C GLY A 23 -23.35 4.79 -4.18
N ALA A 24 -22.24 4.05 -4.16
CA ALA A 24 -21.01 4.52 -3.53
C ALA A 24 -20.46 5.75 -4.27
N ARG A 25 -20.06 6.77 -3.51
CA ARG A 25 -19.48 8.03 -4.03
C ARG A 25 -18.20 8.45 -3.34
N LEU A 26 -17.71 7.67 -2.38
CA LEU A 26 -16.43 7.91 -1.72
C LEU A 26 -15.59 6.64 -1.84
N PHE A 27 -14.45 6.75 -2.51
CA PHE A 27 -13.51 5.66 -2.71
C PHE A 27 -12.14 6.06 -2.17
N LEU A 28 -11.53 5.17 -1.37
CA LEU A 28 -10.15 5.30 -0.92
C LEU A 28 -9.38 4.08 -1.41
N TYR A 29 -8.41 4.33 -2.28
CA TYR A 29 -7.48 3.31 -2.76
C TYR A 29 -6.18 3.39 -1.98
N ILE A 30 -5.64 2.22 -1.65
CA ILE A 30 -4.38 2.08 -0.94
C ILE A 30 -3.43 1.26 -1.81
N ASP A 31 -2.28 1.82 -2.14
CA ASP A 31 -1.25 1.11 -2.91
C ASP A 31 -0.55 0.05 -2.06
N VAL A 32 0.26 -0.83 -2.66
CA VAL A 32 0.97 -1.90 -1.95
C VAL A 32 2.24 -1.35 -1.28
N PRO A 33 2.58 -1.79 -0.05
CA PRO A 33 3.77 -1.32 0.67
C PRO A 33 5.09 -1.74 -0.02
N PRO A 34 6.27 -1.26 0.41
CA PRO A 34 7.55 -1.71 -0.11
C PRO A 34 7.82 -3.16 0.30
N ILE A 35 7.24 -4.13 -0.41
CA ILE A 35 7.27 -5.55 -0.05
C ILE A 35 8.71 -6.05 0.08
N ALA A 36 9.64 -5.53 -0.73
CA ALA A 36 11.06 -5.86 -0.65
C ALA A 36 11.70 -5.55 0.71
N ARG A 37 11.10 -4.67 1.53
CA ARG A 37 11.56 -4.32 2.88
C ARG A 37 10.90 -5.15 4.00
N THR A 38 10.02 -6.09 3.65
CA THR A 38 9.46 -7.06 4.62
C THR A 38 10.49 -8.15 4.94
N PRO A 39 10.37 -8.90 6.05
CA PRO A 39 11.29 -10.00 6.34
C PRO A 39 11.39 -11.06 5.23
N THR A 40 10.27 -11.45 4.61
CA THR A 40 10.28 -12.34 3.44
C THR A 40 10.81 -11.63 2.20
N GLY A 41 10.44 -10.36 1.99
CA GLY A 41 10.87 -9.59 0.83
C GLY A 41 12.38 -9.37 0.79
N ALA A 42 13.01 -9.09 1.94
CA ALA A 42 14.46 -8.94 2.03
C ALA A 42 15.18 -10.24 1.63
N LYS A 43 14.66 -11.39 2.08
CA LYS A 43 15.17 -12.70 1.66
C LYS A 43 14.97 -12.94 0.16
N ALA A 44 13.81 -12.60 -0.38
CA ALA A 44 13.53 -12.74 -1.80
C ALA A 44 14.41 -11.81 -2.66
N LEU A 45 14.68 -10.59 -2.19
CA LEU A 45 15.53 -9.60 -2.88
C LEU A 45 16.96 -10.10 -3.02
N ALA A 46 17.50 -10.72 -1.96
CA ALA A 46 18.84 -11.29 -1.97
C ALA A 46 18.99 -12.39 -3.05
N ASN A 47 17.90 -13.12 -3.34
CA ASN A 47 17.89 -14.19 -4.34
C ASN A 47 17.56 -13.70 -5.76
N ASP A 48 16.70 -12.68 -5.88
CA ASP A 48 16.26 -12.11 -7.15
C ASP A 48 16.13 -10.57 -7.03
N PRO A 49 17.13 -9.81 -7.49
CA PRO A 49 17.09 -8.35 -7.50
C PRO A 49 15.93 -7.76 -8.31
N SER A 50 15.31 -8.53 -9.21
CA SER A 50 14.19 -8.05 -10.05
C SER A 50 12.83 -8.18 -9.37
N MET A 51 12.72 -8.92 -8.26
CA MET A 51 11.49 -9.13 -7.51
C MET A 51 10.69 -7.85 -7.21
N PRO A 52 11.31 -6.72 -6.80
CA PRO A 52 10.56 -5.52 -6.44
C PRO A 52 9.77 -4.93 -7.61
N ALA A 53 10.21 -5.17 -8.84
CA ALA A 53 9.62 -4.58 -10.05
C ALA A 53 8.13 -4.93 -10.19
N ALA A 54 7.72 -6.12 -9.80
CA ALA A 54 6.31 -6.52 -9.82
C ALA A 54 5.43 -5.60 -8.96
N TYR A 55 5.88 -5.25 -7.75
CA TYR A 55 5.13 -4.41 -6.81
C TYR A 55 5.16 -2.93 -7.22
N TYR A 56 6.29 -2.45 -7.75
CA TYR A 56 6.36 -1.11 -8.33
C TYR A 56 5.41 -0.97 -9.53
N ASN A 57 5.41 -1.95 -10.43
CA ASN A 57 4.53 -1.98 -11.59
C ASN A 57 3.05 -2.02 -11.17
N TRP A 58 2.72 -2.76 -10.10
CA TRP A 58 1.39 -2.74 -9.51
C TRP A 58 0.98 -1.33 -9.08
N ASN A 59 1.78 -0.65 -8.26
CA ASN A 59 1.44 0.70 -7.77
C ASN A 59 1.33 1.73 -8.90
N ILE A 60 2.16 1.62 -9.94
CA ILE A 60 2.07 2.47 -11.14
C ILE A 60 0.80 2.19 -11.93
N SER A 61 0.48 0.92 -12.18
CA SER A 61 -0.71 0.53 -12.94
C SER A 61 -2.00 0.88 -12.19
N LEU A 62 -2.03 0.64 -10.87
CA LEU A 62 -3.11 1.03 -9.99
C LEU A 62 -3.39 2.53 -10.10
N ARG A 63 -2.37 3.39 -10.00
CA ARG A 63 -2.55 4.85 -10.12
C ARG A 63 -3.19 5.27 -11.44
N ARG A 64 -2.74 4.70 -12.56
CA ARG A 64 -3.35 4.98 -13.88
C ARG A 64 -4.82 4.57 -13.94
N ARG A 65 -5.16 3.42 -13.33
CA ARG A 65 -6.54 2.94 -13.28
C ARG A 65 -7.42 3.80 -12.37
N ILE A 66 -6.89 4.28 -11.23
CA ILE A 66 -7.59 5.22 -10.35
C ILE A 66 -7.87 6.54 -11.10
N GLU A 67 -6.90 7.06 -11.85
CA GLU A 67 -7.08 8.27 -12.67
C GLU A 67 -8.16 8.07 -13.74
N ALA A 68 -8.21 6.92 -14.42
CA ALA A 68 -9.27 6.58 -15.36
C ALA A 68 -10.65 6.53 -14.68
N PHE A 69 -10.77 5.81 -13.56
CA PHE A 69 -12.00 5.71 -12.79
C PHE A 69 -12.50 7.09 -12.30
N ALA A 70 -11.59 7.99 -11.89
CA ALA A 70 -11.94 9.36 -11.52
C ALA A 70 -12.42 10.21 -12.71
N ASN A 71 -11.92 9.92 -13.91
CA ASN A 71 -12.37 10.60 -15.12
C ASN A 71 -13.76 10.14 -15.58
N GLU A 72 -14.09 8.86 -15.36
CA GLU A 72 -15.38 8.26 -15.71
C GLU A 72 -16.47 8.63 -14.70
N HIS A 73 -16.14 8.67 -13.40
CA HIS A 73 -17.10 8.90 -12.30
C HIS A 73 -16.88 10.26 -11.63
N ARG A 74 -17.14 11.34 -12.39
CA ARG A 74 -16.81 12.73 -12.00
C ARG A 74 -17.57 13.26 -10.77
N ASP A 75 -18.66 12.61 -10.40
CA ASP A 75 -19.46 12.90 -9.20
C ASP A 75 -19.00 12.13 -7.95
N ALA A 76 -18.06 11.18 -8.09
CA ALA A 76 -17.45 10.48 -6.97
C ALA A 76 -16.21 11.21 -6.44
N ARG A 77 -15.99 11.16 -5.13
CA ARG A 77 -14.73 11.56 -4.49
C ARG A 77 -13.80 10.36 -4.39
N ILE A 78 -12.63 10.49 -4.98
CA ILE A 78 -11.64 9.42 -5.07
C ILE A 78 -10.35 9.89 -4.41
N PHE A 79 -9.86 9.10 -3.47
CA PHE A 79 -8.63 9.34 -2.74
C PHE A 79 -7.63 8.22 -2.99
N THR A 80 -6.36 8.58 -3.08
CA THR A 80 -5.25 7.62 -3.13
C THR A 80 -4.35 7.84 -1.93
N PHE A 81 -4.22 6.85 -1.06
CA PHE A 81 -3.30 6.87 0.07
C PHE A 81 -2.16 5.89 -0.18
N SER A 82 -0.92 6.37 -0.09
CA SER A 82 0.24 5.50 -0.30
C SER A 82 0.65 4.78 0.98
N SER A 83 0.38 3.48 1.04
CA SER A 83 0.98 2.62 2.06
C SER A 83 2.48 2.45 1.81
N PHE A 84 2.90 2.53 0.54
CA PHE A 84 4.30 2.51 0.15
C PHE A 84 5.10 3.59 0.86
N ASP A 85 4.65 4.84 0.76
CA ASP A 85 5.33 5.98 1.37
C ASP A 85 5.26 5.92 2.90
N CYS A 86 4.14 5.50 3.47
CA CYS A 86 3.99 5.39 4.92
C CYS A 86 4.97 4.36 5.51
N PHE A 87 5.09 3.18 4.90
CA PHE A 87 6.07 2.18 5.35
C PHE A 87 7.49 2.65 5.10
N SER A 88 7.76 3.28 3.96
CA SER A 88 9.11 3.76 3.64
C SER A 88 9.58 4.77 4.68
N ARG A 89 8.76 5.79 4.99
CA ARG A 89 9.04 6.75 6.07
C ARG A 89 9.24 6.04 7.41
N LEU A 90 8.31 5.19 7.83
CA LEU A 90 8.41 4.47 9.12
C LEU A 90 9.71 3.68 9.24
N LEU A 91 10.12 2.99 8.18
CA LEU A 91 11.32 2.15 8.19
C LEU A 91 12.61 2.99 8.04
N ASP A 92 12.54 4.19 7.47
CA ASP A 92 13.67 5.11 7.37
C ASP A 92 13.86 5.93 8.66
N THR A 93 12.77 6.21 9.38
CA THR A 93 12.75 6.96 10.65
C THR A 93 12.30 6.09 11.83
N TYR A 94 12.68 4.82 11.83
CA TYR A 94 12.19 3.82 12.79
C TYR A 94 12.41 4.21 14.26
N ALA A 95 13.53 4.90 14.55
CA ALA A 95 13.88 5.38 15.88
C ALA A 95 12.88 6.42 16.42
N ASP A 96 12.32 7.27 15.55
CA ASP A 96 11.32 8.29 15.91
C ASP A 96 10.00 7.66 16.39
N HIS A 97 9.81 6.38 16.05
CA HIS A 97 8.65 5.58 16.45
C HIS A 97 8.95 4.64 17.64
N GLY A 98 10.15 4.73 18.22
CA GLY A 98 10.56 3.90 19.36
C GLY A 98 10.93 2.46 18.99
N PHE A 99 11.20 2.20 17.71
CA PHE A 99 11.74 0.91 17.26
C PHE A 99 13.27 0.93 17.26
N VAL A 100 13.86 -0.26 17.24
CA VAL A 100 15.31 -0.45 17.09
C VAL A 100 15.64 -1.05 15.73
N GLU A 101 16.91 -0.98 15.31
CA GLU A 101 17.35 -1.45 13.99
C GLU A 101 17.02 -2.93 13.76
N GLU A 102 17.10 -3.76 14.81
CA GLU A 102 16.79 -5.18 14.74
C GLU A 102 15.32 -5.45 14.37
N ASP A 103 14.40 -4.53 14.67
CA ASP A 103 12.99 -4.70 14.36
C ASP A 103 12.69 -4.58 12.86
N LEU A 104 13.57 -3.94 12.08
CA LEU A 104 13.36 -3.67 10.65
C LEU A 104 13.18 -4.95 9.82
N TYR A 105 13.79 -6.06 10.24
CA TYR A 105 13.82 -7.32 9.48
C TYR A 105 13.35 -8.54 10.29
N LYS A 106 13.01 -8.34 11.57
CA LYS A 106 12.70 -9.43 12.50
C LYS A 106 11.22 -9.80 12.47
N ALA A 107 10.92 -10.96 11.89
CA ALA A 107 9.60 -11.58 12.04
C ALA A 107 9.32 -11.91 13.51
N GLY A 108 8.12 -11.57 13.98
CA GLY A 108 7.77 -11.64 15.41
C GLY A 108 8.35 -10.50 16.26
N GLY A 109 9.03 -9.53 15.64
CA GLY A 109 9.59 -8.33 16.26
C GLY A 109 8.55 -7.24 16.55
N ALA A 110 8.99 -6.03 16.88
CA ALA A 110 8.09 -4.94 17.21
C ALA A 110 7.33 -4.39 15.99
N ILE A 111 7.98 -4.35 14.82
CA ILE A 111 7.39 -3.88 13.56
C ILE A 111 6.58 -4.99 12.88
N TRP A 112 7.12 -6.21 12.78
CA TRP A 112 6.52 -7.31 12.03
C TRP A 112 5.93 -8.40 12.94
N LYS A 113 4.64 -8.72 12.73
CA LYS A 113 3.98 -9.84 13.42
C LYS A 113 4.55 -11.18 12.94
N ASP A 114 4.70 -11.33 11.64
CA ASP A 114 5.28 -12.49 10.98
C ASP A 114 6.23 -12.04 9.87
N HIS A 115 6.44 -12.82 8.82
CA HIS A 115 7.38 -12.45 7.76
C HIS A 115 6.86 -11.42 6.74
N LEU A 116 5.59 -11.00 6.86
CA LEU A 116 4.95 -10.09 5.91
C LEU A 116 4.07 -9.05 6.61
N HIS A 117 3.30 -9.47 7.61
CA HIS A 117 2.28 -8.63 8.22
C HIS A 117 2.85 -7.74 9.31
N PRO A 118 2.50 -6.44 9.34
CA PRO A 118 2.88 -5.54 10.42
C PRO A 118 2.15 -5.86 11.73
N ARG A 119 2.73 -5.43 12.85
CA ARG A 119 2.09 -5.45 14.17
C ARG A 119 1.05 -4.33 14.29
N SER A 120 0.16 -4.48 15.28
CA SER A 120 -0.85 -3.46 15.62
C SER A 120 -0.25 -2.09 15.92
N ALA A 121 0.98 -2.02 16.46
CA ALA A 121 1.69 -0.77 16.68
C ALA A 121 1.97 -0.02 15.36
N VAL A 122 2.40 -0.74 14.32
CA VAL A 122 2.58 -0.19 12.97
C VAL A 122 1.24 0.17 12.33
N HIS A 123 0.21 -0.69 12.46
CA HIS A 123 -1.14 -0.34 12.02
C HIS A 123 -1.68 0.95 12.67
N LYS A 124 -1.33 1.24 13.92
CA LYS A 124 -1.69 2.50 14.60
C LYS A 124 -1.02 3.71 13.95
N ILE A 125 0.24 3.59 13.53
CA ILE A 125 0.95 4.63 12.78
C ILE A 125 0.27 4.86 11.43
N PHE A 126 -0.05 3.79 10.71
CA PHE A 126 -0.80 3.84 9.44
C PHE A 126 -2.16 4.53 9.58
N ALA A 127 -2.94 4.16 10.60
CA ALA A 127 -4.23 4.78 10.85
C ALA A 127 -4.10 6.29 11.15
N ARG A 128 -3.07 6.70 11.89
CA ARG A 128 -2.78 8.11 12.16
C ARG A 128 -2.43 8.86 10.88
N ASP A 129 -1.52 8.33 10.07
CA ASP A 129 -1.11 8.94 8.80
C ASP A 129 -2.28 9.03 7.83
N LEU A 130 -3.15 8.02 7.77
CA LEU A 130 -4.36 8.04 6.96
C LEU A 130 -5.35 9.12 7.42
N VAL A 131 -5.56 9.27 8.73
CA VAL A 131 -6.41 10.34 9.28
C VAL A 131 -5.85 11.71 8.92
N GLN A 132 -4.54 11.91 9.02
CA GLN A 132 -3.89 13.17 8.63
C GLN A 132 -4.06 13.45 7.14
N PHE A 133 -3.87 12.43 6.30
CA PHE A 133 -4.11 12.54 4.86
C PHE A 133 -5.56 12.95 4.58
N LEU A 134 -6.56 12.24 5.10
CA LEU A 134 -7.98 12.55 4.84
C LEU A 134 -8.37 13.97 5.31
N ARG A 135 -7.75 14.46 6.40
CA ARG A 135 -7.94 15.84 6.86
C ARG A 135 -7.33 16.89 5.93
N SER A 136 -6.26 16.55 5.20
CA SER A 136 -5.64 17.47 4.24
C SER A 136 -6.36 17.51 2.89
N GLN A 137 -7.33 16.63 2.65
CA GLN A 137 -8.18 16.60 1.45
C GLN A 137 -9.53 17.34 1.63
N GLN A 138 -9.67 18.10 2.71
CA GLN A 138 -10.86 18.90 3.02
C GLN A 138 -10.78 20.27 2.34
#